data_AF-A0AAU1V3M4-F1
#
_entry.id   AF-A0AAU1V3M4-F1
#
_cell.length_a   1.000
_cell.length_b   1.000
_cell.length_c   1.000
_cell.angle_alpha   90.00
_cell.angle_beta   90.00
_cell.angle_gamma   90.00
#
_symmetry.space_group_name_H-M   'P 1'
#
loop_
_entity.id
_entity.type
_entity.pdbx_description
1 polymer ?
#
loop_
_entity_poly.entity_id
_entity_poly.type
_entity_poly.pdbx_seq_one_letter_code
_entity_poly.pdbx_strand_id
1 'polypeptide(L)' 'MTSLSGGSDDTGSPAEPQAMVCARCGARAEGPQPTWTCSVENGVRQYICDTCSRENLRAIEGRLDSAWW' A
#
# COMPACT_ATOMS: atom_id res chain seq x y z
N MET A 1 -14.04 30.32 -34.20
CA MET A 1 -13.69 30.81 -32.86
C MET A 1 -14.61 30.08 -31.89
N THR A 2 -14.21 28.88 -31.47
CA THR A 2 -15.07 27.99 -30.68
C THR A 2 -14.39 27.83 -29.32
N SER A 3 -15.07 28.34 -28.30
CA SER A 3 -14.59 28.51 -26.94
C SER A 3 -14.27 27.16 -26.28
N LEU A 4 -13.08 27.08 -25.68
CA LEU A 4 -12.64 25.95 -24.85
C LEU A 4 -13.41 26.01 -23.52
N SER A 5 -14.24 25.02 -23.24
CA SER A 5 -14.90 24.86 -21.94
C SER A 5 -13.86 24.49 -20.88
N GLY A 6 -13.90 25.24 -19.78
CA GLY A 6 -12.88 25.28 -18.74
C GLY A 6 -12.64 23.95 -18.04
N GLY A 7 -11.36 23.69 -17.77
CA GLY A 7 -10.91 22.61 -16.91
C GLY A 7 -11.49 22.77 -15.51
N SER A 8 -12.17 21.73 -15.05
CA SER A 8 -12.35 21.51 -13.61
C SER A 8 -11.07 20.84 -13.14
N ASP A 9 -10.11 21.66 -12.70
CA ASP A 9 -9.01 21.18 -11.87
C ASP A 9 -9.62 20.80 -10.53
N ASP A 10 -10.09 19.56 -10.45
CA ASP A 10 -10.44 18.86 -9.23
C ASP A 10 -9.15 18.79 -8.40
N THR A 11 -8.90 19.89 -7.70
CA THR A 11 -7.74 20.08 -6.84
C THR A 11 -7.99 19.18 -5.65
N GLY A 12 -7.65 17.90 -5.83
CA GLY A 12 -7.63 16.90 -4.78
C GLY A 12 -6.84 17.47 -3.63
N SER A 13 -7.57 17.91 -2.60
CA SER A 13 -6.96 18.36 -1.36
C SER A 13 -5.99 17.26 -0.90
N PRO A 14 -4.77 17.58 -0.44
CA PRO A 14 -3.89 16.56 0.09
C PRO A 14 -4.65 15.95 1.26
N ALA A 15 -5.17 14.73 1.05
CA ALA A 15 -5.91 14.02 2.07
C ALA A 15 -5.00 14.01 3.30
N GLU A 16 -5.47 14.63 4.39
CA GLU A 16 -4.74 14.60 5.65
C GLU A 16 -4.29 13.16 5.87
N PRO A 17 -3.00 12.95 6.22
CA PRO A 17 -2.42 11.62 6.27
C PRO A 17 -3.27 10.70 7.14
N GLN A 18 -4.18 9.96 6.51
CA GLN A 18 -5.07 9.05 7.21
C GLN A 18 -4.19 8.00 7.85
N ALA A 19 -4.26 7.88 9.17
CA ALA A 19 -3.43 6.97 9.92
C ALA A 19 -3.65 5.54 9.40
N MET A 20 -2.65 5.01 8.70
CA MET A 20 -2.68 3.67 8.12
C MET A 20 -2.31 2.65 9.20
N VAL A 21 -3.02 1.52 9.26
CA VAL A 21 -2.79 0.47 10.27
C VAL A 21 -2.36 -0.81 9.58
N CYS A 22 -1.29 -1.43 10.08
CA CYS A 22 -0.82 -2.71 9.59
C CYS A 22 -1.81 -3.82 9.98
N ALA A 23 -2.34 -4.53 8.99
CA ALA A 23 -3.31 -5.61 9.19
C ALA A 23 -2.74 -6.81 9.98
N ARG A 24 -1.41 -6.95 10.02
CA ARG A 24 -0.73 -8.08 10.69
C ARG A 24 -0.33 -7.79 12.14
N CYS A 25 0.28 -6.62 12.40
CA CYS A 25 0.81 -6.29 13.74
C CYS A 25 0.14 -5.08 14.41
N GLY A 26 -0.75 -4.37 13.72
CA GLY A 26 -1.44 -3.19 14.26
C GLY A 26 -0.59 -1.91 14.32
N ALA A 27 0.64 -1.92 13.79
CA ALA A 27 1.48 -0.73 13.70
C ALA A 27 0.74 0.39 12.96
N ARG A 28 0.90 1.64 13.43
CA ARG A 28 0.27 2.82 12.84
C ARG A 28 1.32 3.66 12.11
N ALA A 29 0.92 4.24 10.99
CA ALA A 29 1.73 5.19 10.24
C ALA A 29 1.02 6.54 10.15
N GLU A 30 1.70 7.58 10.61
CA GLU A 30 1.26 8.97 10.51
C GLU A 30 1.64 9.52 9.12
N GLY A 31 0.97 8.99 8.09
CA GLY A 31 1.08 9.46 6.72
C GLY A 31 1.62 8.47 5.71
N PRO A 32 1.84 8.93 4.45
CA PRO A 32 2.20 8.05 3.35
C PRO A 32 3.47 7.27 3.68
N GLN A 33 3.38 5.95 3.61
CA GLN A 33 4.52 5.05 3.78
C GLN A 33 4.81 4.35 2.45
N PRO A 34 5.74 4.86 1.64
CA PRO A 34 6.06 4.27 0.33
C PRO A 34 6.58 2.84 0.43
N THR A 35 7.10 2.44 1.59
CA THR A 35 7.67 1.13 1.87
C THR A 35 6.65 0.09 2.33
N TRP A 36 5.42 0.52 2.66
CA TRP A 36 4.37 -0.40 3.08
C TRP A 36 3.74 -1.08 1.88
N THR A 37 3.45 -2.37 2.03
CA THR A 37 2.79 -3.13 0.98
C THR A 37 1.29 -2.89 1.07
N CYS A 38 0.70 -2.53 -0.06
CA CYS A 38 -0.75 -2.43 -0.19
C CYS A 38 -1.27 -3.64 -0.98
N SER A 39 -2.08 -4.47 -0.32
CA SER A 39 -2.80 -5.59 -0.95
C SER A 39 -4.29 -5.27 -1.02
N VAL A 40 -5.01 -5.94 -1.91
CA VAL A 40 -6.47 -5.91 -1.95
C VAL A 40 -6.96 -7.34 -1.85
N GLU A 41 -7.58 -7.67 -0.72
CA GLU A 41 -8.07 -9.01 -0.41
C GLU A 41 -9.57 -8.95 -0.21
N ASN A 42 -10.33 -9.76 -0.95
CA ASN A 42 -11.80 -9.75 -0.92
C ASN A 42 -12.40 -8.34 -1.15
N GLY A 43 -11.74 -7.52 -1.97
CA GLY A 43 -12.12 -6.13 -2.23
C GLY A 43 -11.75 -5.14 -1.11
N VAL A 44 -11.17 -5.60 -0.01
CA VAL A 44 -10.72 -4.76 1.10
C VAL A 44 -9.23 -4.48 0.97
N ARG A 45 -8.87 -3.20 1.05
CA ARG A 45 -7.46 -2.79 1.03
C ARG A 45 -6.80 -3.12 2.37
N GLN A 46 -5.77 -3.95 2.32
CA GLN A 46 -4.95 -4.33 3.47
C GLN A 46 -3.58 -3.67 3.33
N TYR A 47 -3.11 -3.08 4.41
CA TYR A 47 -1.78 -2.49 4.47
C TYR A 47 -0.90 -3.31 5.39
N ILE A 48 0.33 -3.61 4.94
CA ILE A 48 1.31 -4.39 5.68
C ILE A 48 2.58 -3.55 5.81
N CYS A 49 3.09 -3.40 7.03
CA CYS A 49 4.32 -2.66 7.28
C CYS A 49 5.54 -3.37 6.70
N ASP A 50 6.60 -2.61 6.44
CA ASP A 50 7.86 -3.08 5.87
C ASP A 50 8.43 -4.30 6.62
N THR A 51 8.34 -4.29 7.96
CA THR A 51 8.82 -5.38 8.81
C THR A 51 8.02 -6.65 8.56
N CYS A 52 6.68 -6.56 8.61
CA CYS A 52 5.80 -7.68 8.37
C CYS A 52 5.89 -8.23 6.93
N SER A 53 6.10 -7.35 5.94
CA SER A 53 6.32 -7.76 4.55
C SER A 53 7.62 -8.54 4.40
N ARG A 54 8.71 -8.08 5.02
CA ARG A 54 10.02 -8.77 4.97
C ARG A 54 10.01 -10.12 5.68
N GLU A 55 9.32 -10.23 6.81
CA GLU A 55 9.14 -11.51 7.49
C GLU A 55 8.38 -12.52 6.63
N ASN A 56 7.34 -12.09 5.91
CA ASN A 56 6.58 -12.96 5.02
C ASN A 56 7.46 -13.52 3.88
N LEU A 57 8.32 -12.68 3.29
CA LEU A 57 9.27 -13.12 2.26
C LEU A 57 10.23 -14.20 2.79
N ARG A 58 10.80 -14.00 3.99
CA ARG A 58 11.69 -14.99 4.62
C ARG A 58 11.00 -16.34 4.86
N ALA A 59 9.73 -16.33 5.23
CA ALA A 59 8.96 -17.56 5.46
C ALA A 59 8.70 -18.36 4.17
N ILE A 60 8.59 -17.67 3.02
CA ILE A 60 8.39 -18.30 1.71
C ILE A 60 9.72 -18.83 1.16
N GLU A 61 10.80 -18.08 1.29
CA GLU A 61 12.15 -18.47 0.83
C GLU A 61 12.63 -19.77 1.50
N GLY A 62 12.33 -19.98 2.78
CA GLY A 62 12.66 -21.24 3.48
C GLY A 62 11.85 -22.46 3.04
N ARG A 63 10.84 -22.28 2.18
CA ARG A 63 9.93 -23.33 1.71
C ARG A 63 10.02 -23.61 0.21
N LEU A 64 10.70 -22.78 -0.59
CA LEU A 64 10.96 -23.13 -1.98
C LEU A 64 12.07 -24.18 -2.03
N ASP A 65 11.73 -25.35 -2.59
CA ASP A 65 12.72 -26.38 -2.87
C ASP A 65 13.79 -25.80 -3.79
N SER A 66 15.06 -26.06 -3.48
CA SER A 66 16.18 -25.64 -4.30
C SER A 66 16.13 -26.27 -5.70
N ALA A 67 15.24 -27.22 -5.98
CA ALA A 67 15.07 -27.81 -7.31
C ALA A 67 14.48 -26.87 -8.39
N TRP A 68 14.27 -25.58 -8.12
CA TRP A 68 13.68 -24.62 -9.07
C TRP A 68 14.57 -23.41 -9.43
N TRP A 69 15.88 -23.50 -9.15
CA TRP A 69 16.89 -22.73 -9.90
C TRP A 69 17.35 -23.51 -11.13
#